data_AF-X1BQU8-F1
#
_entry.id   AF-X1BQU8-F1
#
_cell.length_a   1.000
_cell.length_b   1.000
_cell.length_c   1.000
_cell.angle_alpha   90.00
_cell.angle_beta   90.00
_cell.angle_gamma   90.00
#
_symmetry.space_group_name_H-M   'P 1'
#
loop_
_entity.id
_entity.type
_entity.pdbx_description
1 polymer ?
#
loop_
_entity_poly.entity_id
_entity_poly.type
_entity_poly.pdbx_seq_one_letter_code
_entity_poly.pdbx_strand_id
1 'polypeptide(L)'
;RSCSKIYRDPYVKISQELLADIDKETVNFVPNYDNSLKEPEVLPAKIPHLLINGSSGIAVGMATNIPPHNLGEVVDGAVMIIEDPQVSTKELMTAIRGPDFPTGGIICGKMGIRSAYETGKGIIKVQAAVFTEGVDNGKNAGKKNPRIIIKELPYQVNKANLIENIAQLVQDKKILDITNLRDESDRKGMRVVIELRRDANVDIVLNNLYKHTKMKTSFGINILAISEGRPKLFNLKEMLECFLAHRKEVVERRTRYELKKARERAHILEGLKIALSNIDEVVQIIMK
;
A
#
# COMPACT_ATOMS: atom_id res chain seq x y z
N ARG A 1 22.66 29.11 -18.83
CA ARG A 1 23.46 27.88 -18.68
C ARG A 1 22.83 27.08 -17.54
N SER A 2 22.31 25.90 -17.90
CA SER A 2 21.46 25.01 -17.11
C SER A 2 22.14 24.52 -15.83
N CYS A 3 21.59 24.85 -14.67
CA CYS A 3 21.83 24.09 -13.44
C CYS A 3 20.84 22.92 -13.42
N SER A 4 21.34 21.71 -13.66
CA SER A 4 20.61 20.47 -13.42
C SER A 4 20.45 20.26 -11.92
N LYS A 5 19.21 20.26 -11.42
CA LYS A 5 18.88 19.66 -10.13
C LYS A 5 19.15 18.17 -10.24
N ILE A 6 20.27 17.71 -9.68
CA ILE A 6 20.46 16.30 -9.37
C ILE A 6 19.48 15.99 -8.24
N TYR A 7 18.32 15.42 -8.58
CA TYR A 7 17.44 14.78 -7.62
C TYR A 7 18.23 13.61 -7.03
N ARG A 8 18.92 13.84 -5.91
CA ARG A 8 19.29 12.75 -5.00
C ARG A 8 17.98 12.35 -4.33
N ASP A 9 17.34 11.33 -4.87
CA ASP A 9 16.37 10.54 -4.09
C ASP A 9 17.20 9.43 -3.41
N PRO A 10 17.76 9.65 -2.20
CA PRO A 10 18.20 8.53 -1.40
C PRO A 10 16.96 7.66 -1.19
N TYR A 11 17.01 6.40 -1.62
CA TYR A 11 15.94 5.44 -1.44
C TYR A 11 15.25 5.66 -0.09
N VAL A 12 13.93 5.86 -0.11
CA VAL A 12 13.12 6.00 1.10
C VAL A 12 13.44 4.81 2.01
N LYS A 13 13.60 5.03 3.32
CA LYS A 13 14.04 3.99 4.29
C LYS A 13 13.31 2.65 4.13
N ILE A 14 12.01 2.69 3.81
CA ILE A 14 11.20 1.49 3.58
C ILE A 14 11.60 0.71 2.31
N SER A 15 12.05 1.39 1.26
CA SER A 15 12.54 0.78 0.03
C SER A 15 13.86 0.03 0.26
N GLN A 16 14.68 0.46 1.22
CA GLN A 16 15.90 -0.25 1.59
C GLN A 16 15.57 -1.60 2.25
N GLU A 17 14.48 -1.70 3.02
CA GLU A 17 14.04 -2.96 3.62
C GLU A 17 13.51 -3.97 2.59
N LEU A 18 13.10 -3.52 1.40
CA LEU A 18 12.74 -4.41 0.29
C LEU A 18 13.97 -5.08 -0.34
N LEU A 19 15.10 -4.36 -0.37
CA LEU A 19 16.37 -4.79 -0.95
C LEU A 19 17.34 -5.41 0.07
N ALA A 20 16.99 -5.38 1.35
CA ALA A 20 17.86 -5.87 2.41
C ALA A 20 18.23 -7.35 2.23
N ASP A 21 19.50 -7.67 2.46
CA ASP A 21 20.11 -9.01 2.33
C ASP A 21 20.21 -9.54 0.88
N ILE A 22 19.94 -8.73 -0.16
CA ILE A 22 20.00 -9.16 -1.57
C ILE A 22 21.41 -9.64 -2.01
N ASP A 23 22.46 -9.14 -1.36
CA ASP A 23 23.87 -9.46 -1.57
C ASP A 23 24.29 -10.82 -0.97
N LYS A 24 23.43 -11.43 -0.15
CA LYS A 24 23.72 -12.70 0.57
C LYS A 24 23.12 -13.94 -0.11
N GLU A 25 23.06 -13.92 -1.44
CA GLU A 25 22.54 -15.03 -2.26
C GLU A 25 21.09 -15.46 -1.87
N THR A 26 20.28 -14.52 -1.38
CA THR A 26 18.94 -14.82 -0.84
C THR A 26 17.87 -15.05 -1.89
N VAL A 27 18.10 -14.61 -3.14
CA VAL A 27 17.16 -14.70 -4.26
C VAL A 27 17.89 -15.15 -5.51
N ASN A 28 17.13 -15.69 -6.48
CA ASN A 28 17.68 -16.05 -7.77
C ASN A 28 17.96 -14.79 -8.61
N PHE A 29 19.05 -14.84 -9.36
CA PHE A 29 19.44 -13.81 -10.30
C PHE A 29 19.42 -14.39 -11.71
N VAL A 30 18.70 -13.74 -12.61
CA VAL A 30 18.60 -14.08 -14.03
C VAL A 30 19.41 -13.10 -14.87
N PRO A 31 19.97 -13.51 -16.01
CA PRO A 31 20.54 -12.55 -16.96
C PRO A 31 19.48 -11.54 -17.41
N ASN A 32 19.88 -10.29 -17.57
CA ASN A 32 19.05 -9.27 -18.18
C ASN A 32 18.90 -9.52 -19.70
N TYR A 33 18.09 -8.70 -20.38
CA TYR A 33 17.77 -8.88 -21.80
C TYR A 33 18.99 -9.02 -22.73
N ASP A 34 20.08 -8.30 -22.46
CA ASP A 34 21.31 -8.33 -23.27
C ASP A 34 22.41 -9.27 -22.71
N ASN A 35 22.12 -10.02 -21.63
CA ASN A 35 23.03 -10.87 -20.89
C ASN A 35 24.30 -10.17 -20.33
N SER A 36 24.33 -8.83 -20.30
CA SER A 36 25.49 -8.09 -19.77
C SER A 36 25.53 -8.04 -18.25
N LEU A 37 24.35 -8.06 -17.61
CA LEU A 37 24.18 -7.97 -16.17
C LEU A 37 23.22 -9.05 -15.68
N LYS A 38 23.20 -9.26 -14.36
CA LYS A 38 22.19 -10.09 -13.73
C LYS A 38 21.22 -9.24 -12.93
N GLU A 39 19.95 -9.58 -12.99
CA GLU A 39 18.87 -8.94 -12.23
C GLU A 39 18.16 -9.97 -11.34
N PRO A 40 17.68 -9.56 -10.16
CA PRO A 40 16.93 -10.45 -9.27
C PRO A 40 15.57 -10.78 -9.88
N GLU A 41 15.18 -12.05 -9.86
CA GLU A 41 13.85 -12.48 -10.30
C GLU A 41 12.75 -11.97 -9.35
N VAL A 42 13.04 -11.98 -8.05
CA VAL A 42 12.19 -11.45 -6.98
C VAL A 42 13.04 -10.73 -5.95
N LEU A 43 12.44 -9.80 -5.19
CA LEU A 43 13.14 -9.11 -4.10
C LEU A 43 13.05 -9.92 -2.79
N PRO A 44 14.06 -9.86 -1.90
CA PRO A 44 14.01 -10.50 -0.59
C PRO A 44 12.83 -10.03 0.28
N ALA A 45 12.40 -8.78 0.08
CA ALA A 45 11.17 -8.17 0.60
C ALA A 45 10.86 -8.52 2.07
N LYS A 46 11.39 -7.75 3.03
CA LYS A 46 11.07 -7.97 4.46
C LYS A 46 9.63 -7.63 4.87
N ILE A 47 8.93 -6.87 4.04
CA ILE A 47 7.55 -6.43 4.29
C ILE A 47 6.61 -6.97 3.20
N PRO A 48 5.34 -7.27 3.53
CA PRO A 48 4.33 -7.76 2.58
C PRO A 48 3.84 -6.64 1.64
N HIS A 49 4.72 -6.20 0.74
CA HIS A 49 4.55 -5.00 -0.08
C HIS A 49 3.27 -4.99 -0.91
N LEU A 50 2.90 -6.14 -1.48
CA LEU A 50 1.74 -6.27 -2.36
C LEU A 50 0.42 -5.92 -1.65
N LEU A 51 0.29 -6.26 -0.36
CA LEU A 51 -0.89 -5.93 0.44
C LEU A 51 -0.84 -4.48 0.95
N ILE A 52 0.33 -4.02 1.38
CA ILE A 52 0.52 -2.68 1.96
C ILE A 52 0.21 -1.60 0.93
N ASN A 53 0.85 -1.66 -0.23
CA ASN A 53 0.68 -0.64 -1.26
C ASN A 53 -0.47 -0.94 -2.23
N GLY A 54 -0.90 -2.20 -2.30
CA GLY A 54 -1.82 -2.65 -3.32
C GLY A 54 -1.17 -2.75 -4.71
N SER A 55 -1.98 -3.04 -5.71
CA SER A 55 -1.57 -3.09 -7.10
C SER A 55 -2.79 -2.94 -8.00
N SER A 56 -2.64 -2.21 -9.10
CA SER A 56 -3.68 -2.07 -10.12
C SER A 56 -3.05 -2.31 -11.48
N GLY A 57 -3.63 -3.22 -12.26
CA GLY A 57 -3.08 -3.57 -13.57
C GLY A 57 -4.10 -4.26 -14.46
N ILE A 58 -3.94 -4.09 -15.77
CA ILE A 58 -4.78 -4.73 -16.78
C ILE A 58 -3.84 -5.48 -17.73
N ALA A 59 -4.09 -6.77 -17.90
CA ALA A 59 -3.40 -7.64 -18.84
C ALA A 59 -4.41 -8.20 -19.86
N VAL A 60 -3.94 -8.97 -20.83
CA VAL A 60 -4.80 -9.54 -21.87
C VAL A 60 -5.80 -10.52 -21.23
N GLY A 61 -7.08 -10.13 -21.16
CA GLY A 61 -8.16 -10.93 -20.59
C GLY A 61 -8.20 -10.99 -19.06
N MET A 62 -7.35 -10.23 -18.36
CA MET A 62 -7.24 -10.26 -16.90
C MET A 62 -7.05 -8.86 -16.34
N ALA A 63 -7.54 -8.64 -15.11
CA ALA A 63 -7.31 -7.39 -14.39
C ALA A 63 -6.97 -7.71 -12.94
N THR A 64 -6.13 -6.90 -12.32
CA THR A 64 -5.85 -6.92 -10.88
C THR A 64 -6.15 -5.56 -10.29
N ASN A 65 -6.78 -5.56 -9.12
CA ASN A 65 -7.05 -4.35 -8.36
C ASN A 65 -7.08 -4.69 -6.88
N ILE A 66 -5.91 -4.63 -6.26
CA ILE A 66 -5.66 -4.90 -4.85
C ILE A 66 -5.58 -3.55 -4.13
N PRO A 67 -6.45 -3.27 -3.15
CA PRO A 67 -6.38 -2.02 -2.42
C PRO A 67 -5.22 -2.03 -1.40
N PRO A 68 -4.70 -0.85 -1.02
CA PRO A 68 -3.69 -0.72 0.03
C PRO A 68 -4.26 -1.07 1.42
N HIS A 69 -3.36 -1.47 2.32
CA HIS A 69 -3.69 -1.87 3.69
C HIS A 69 -2.69 -1.28 4.68
N ASN A 70 -3.10 -1.22 5.95
CA ASN A 70 -2.25 -0.73 7.01
C ASN A 70 -1.10 -1.71 7.30
N LEU A 71 0.13 -1.22 7.37
CA LEU A 71 1.31 -2.05 7.64
C LEU A 71 1.20 -2.83 8.95
N GLY A 72 0.72 -2.19 10.02
CA GLY A 72 0.59 -2.82 11.34
C GLY A 72 -0.39 -3.98 11.29
N GLU A 73 -1.59 -3.75 10.77
CA GLU A 73 -2.63 -4.78 10.65
C GLU A 73 -2.16 -5.97 9.81
N VAL A 74 -1.46 -5.71 8.69
CA VAL A 74 -0.96 -6.79 7.81
C VAL A 74 0.13 -7.61 8.50
N VAL A 75 1.02 -6.98 9.26
CA VAL A 75 2.05 -7.68 10.05
C VAL A 75 1.42 -8.50 11.17
N ASP A 76 0.44 -7.95 11.89
CA ASP A 76 -0.29 -8.66 12.93
C ASP A 76 -0.99 -9.91 12.35
N GLY A 77 -1.60 -9.78 11.17
CA GLY A 77 -2.19 -10.92 10.44
C GLY A 77 -1.15 -11.95 10.00
N ALA A 78 0.04 -11.52 9.58
CA ALA A 78 1.13 -12.44 9.24
C ALA A 78 1.65 -13.20 10.47
N VAL A 79 1.82 -12.52 11.61
CA VAL A 79 2.22 -13.13 12.88
C VAL A 79 1.17 -14.14 13.35
N MET A 80 -0.11 -13.83 13.21
CA MET A 80 -1.20 -14.75 13.56
C MET A 80 -1.12 -16.09 12.81
N ILE A 81 -0.72 -16.08 11.53
CA ILE A 81 -0.51 -17.32 10.75
C ILE A 81 0.75 -18.07 11.20
N ILE A 82 1.79 -17.36 11.64
CA ILE A 82 3.01 -17.99 12.17
C ILE A 82 2.71 -18.72 13.48
N GLU A 83 1.90 -18.12 14.35
CA GLU A 83 1.48 -18.70 15.63
C GLU A 83 0.49 -19.85 15.45
N ASP A 84 -0.49 -19.69 14.55
CA ASP A 84 -1.44 -20.75 14.19
C ASP A 84 -1.62 -20.85 12.66
N PRO A 85 -0.97 -21.83 12.00
CA PRO A 85 -1.13 -22.05 10.57
C PRO A 85 -2.56 -22.42 10.14
N GLN A 86 -3.40 -22.92 11.05
CA GLN A 86 -4.78 -23.31 10.76
C GLN A 86 -5.78 -22.15 10.94
N VAL A 87 -5.31 -20.95 11.30
CA VAL A 87 -6.16 -19.77 11.48
C VAL A 87 -7.09 -19.55 10.29
N SER A 88 -8.35 -19.30 10.57
CA SER A 88 -9.35 -19.07 9.52
C SER A 88 -9.25 -17.65 8.96
N THR A 89 -9.72 -17.45 7.73
CA THR A 89 -9.81 -16.10 7.14
C THR A 89 -10.66 -15.15 8.00
N LYS A 90 -11.65 -15.68 8.74
CA LYS A 90 -12.49 -14.87 9.63
C LYS A 90 -11.74 -14.36 10.86
N GLU A 91 -10.87 -15.18 11.42
CA GLU A 91 -10.00 -14.77 12.53
C GLU A 91 -8.94 -13.77 12.05
N LEU A 92 -8.37 -13.98 10.87
CA LEU A 92 -7.46 -13.01 10.25
C LEU A 92 -8.10 -11.62 10.06
N MET A 93 -9.40 -11.58 9.80
CA MET A 93 -10.15 -10.32 9.70
C MET A 93 -10.28 -9.54 11.02
N THR A 94 -9.96 -10.17 12.15
CA THR A 94 -9.91 -9.46 13.45
C THR A 94 -8.65 -8.59 13.57
N ALA A 95 -7.54 -9.05 12.98
CA ALA A 95 -6.30 -8.30 12.84
C ALA A 95 -6.36 -7.34 11.64
N ILE A 96 -6.74 -7.84 10.46
CA ILE A 96 -6.85 -7.05 9.22
C ILE A 96 -8.31 -6.69 8.99
N ARG A 97 -8.70 -5.49 9.44
CA ARG A 97 -10.11 -5.09 9.47
C ARG A 97 -10.64 -4.75 8.09
N GLY A 98 -9.77 -4.24 7.23
CA GLY A 98 -10.11 -3.80 5.89
C GLY A 98 -8.97 -3.04 5.20
N PRO A 99 -9.23 -2.56 3.98
CA PRO A 99 -8.29 -1.69 3.28
C PRO A 99 -8.10 -0.35 4.00
N ASP A 100 -6.89 0.20 3.88
CA ASP A 100 -6.50 1.50 4.40
C ASP A 100 -6.02 2.38 3.24
N PHE A 101 -6.88 3.29 2.78
CA PHE A 101 -6.57 4.13 1.63
C PHE A 101 -5.73 5.33 2.07
N PRO A 102 -4.64 5.66 1.37
CA PRO A 102 -3.79 6.81 1.71
C PRO A 102 -4.51 8.16 1.56
N THR A 103 -5.60 8.19 0.79
CA THR A 103 -6.48 9.37 0.62
C THR A 103 -7.54 9.49 1.74
N GLY A 104 -7.61 8.52 2.64
CA GLY A 104 -8.68 8.38 3.62
C GLY A 104 -10.01 7.99 2.96
N GLY A 105 -11.08 8.57 3.49
CA GLY A 105 -12.45 8.27 3.10
C GLY A 105 -13.09 7.20 3.97
N ILE A 106 -14.38 6.99 3.74
CA ILE A 106 -15.21 6.11 4.56
C ILE A 106 -15.62 4.91 3.71
N ILE A 107 -15.25 3.71 4.14
CA ILE A 107 -15.69 2.46 3.51
C ILE A 107 -17.09 2.12 4.04
N CYS A 108 -18.06 1.98 3.14
CA CYS A 108 -19.43 1.64 3.48
C CYS A 108 -19.68 0.13 3.39
N GLY A 109 -19.92 -0.48 4.54
CA GLY A 109 -20.31 -1.88 4.66
C GLY A 109 -19.12 -2.84 4.70
N LYS A 110 -19.30 -3.95 5.40
CA LYS A 110 -18.25 -4.97 5.65
C LYS A 110 -18.35 -6.20 4.75
N MET A 111 -19.52 -6.44 4.15
CA MET A 111 -19.77 -7.63 3.31
C MET A 111 -18.83 -7.70 2.10
N GLY A 112 -18.59 -6.57 1.43
CA GLY A 112 -17.70 -6.52 0.27
C GLY A 112 -16.25 -6.86 0.62
N ILE A 113 -15.78 -6.41 1.79
CA ILE A 113 -14.46 -6.72 2.33
C ILE A 113 -14.36 -8.22 2.61
N ARG A 114 -15.36 -8.78 3.31
CA ARG A 114 -15.39 -10.22 3.62
C ARG A 114 -15.37 -11.10 2.38
N SER A 115 -16.20 -10.78 1.39
CA SER A 115 -16.20 -11.49 0.10
C SER A 115 -14.84 -11.42 -0.58
N ALA A 116 -14.21 -10.24 -0.60
CA ALA A 116 -12.90 -10.06 -1.21
C ALA A 116 -11.81 -10.87 -0.49
N TYR A 117 -11.84 -10.95 0.84
CA TYR A 117 -10.84 -11.70 1.59
C TYR A 117 -11.06 -13.20 1.57
N GLU A 118 -12.30 -13.69 1.46
CA GLU A 118 -12.61 -15.12 1.37
C GLU A 118 -12.40 -15.65 -0.07
N THR A 119 -12.72 -14.87 -1.10
CA THR A 119 -12.77 -15.34 -2.50
C THR A 119 -11.76 -14.67 -3.44
N GLY A 120 -11.10 -13.60 -3.01
CA GLY A 120 -10.26 -12.75 -3.86
C GLY A 120 -11.04 -11.71 -4.69
N LYS A 121 -12.38 -11.73 -4.66
CA LYS A 121 -13.23 -10.77 -5.38
C LYS A 121 -14.28 -10.14 -4.48
N GLY A 122 -14.46 -8.83 -4.62
CA GLY A 122 -15.49 -8.12 -3.89
C GLY A 122 -15.67 -6.70 -4.41
N ILE A 123 -16.77 -6.07 -4.01
CA ILE A 123 -17.02 -4.66 -4.34
C ILE A 123 -17.28 -3.93 -3.03
N ILE A 124 -16.52 -2.88 -2.78
CA ILE A 124 -16.73 -1.99 -1.64
C ILE A 124 -17.17 -0.62 -2.16
N LYS A 125 -17.95 0.11 -1.36
CA LYS A 125 -18.27 1.51 -1.66
C LYS A 125 -17.42 2.39 -0.78
N VAL A 126 -16.74 3.37 -1.36
CA VAL A 126 -15.92 4.36 -0.67
C VAL A 126 -16.57 5.72 -0.86
N GLN A 127 -16.80 6.44 0.23
CA GLN A 127 -17.38 7.78 0.21
C GLN A 127 -16.43 8.80 0.83
N ALA A 128 -16.54 10.04 0.40
CA ALA A 128 -15.81 11.17 0.93
C ALA A 128 -16.15 11.40 2.41
N ALA A 129 -15.16 11.82 3.21
CA ALA A 129 -15.41 12.27 4.56
C ALA A 129 -15.86 13.74 4.50
N VAL A 130 -17.09 13.99 4.96
CA VAL A 130 -17.71 15.31 4.95
C VAL A 130 -18.06 15.76 6.35
N PHE A 131 -17.97 17.06 6.58
CA PHE A 131 -18.41 17.73 7.79
C PHE A 131 -19.41 18.82 7.41
N THR A 132 -20.51 18.90 8.14
CA THR A 132 -21.56 19.90 7.91
C THR A 132 -21.46 20.99 8.97
N GLU A 133 -21.42 22.25 8.55
CA GLU A 133 -21.38 23.42 9.43
C GLU A 133 -22.66 24.26 9.26
N GLY A 134 -23.17 24.84 10.34
CA GLY A 134 -24.32 25.76 10.31
C GLY A 134 -25.69 25.08 10.36
N VAL A 135 -25.77 23.84 10.87
CA VAL A 135 -27.01 23.06 11.04
C VAL A 135 -27.67 23.28 12.42
N ASP A 136 -27.25 24.30 13.17
CA ASP A 136 -27.71 24.51 14.55
C ASP A 136 -29.15 25.04 14.62
N ASN A 137 -30.02 24.28 15.26
CA ASN A 137 -31.38 24.68 15.72
C ASN A 137 -31.34 25.56 17.00
N GLY A 138 -30.25 26.29 17.25
CA GLY A 138 -30.03 27.10 18.46
C GLY A 138 -30.15 28.61 18.23
N LYS A 139 -30.13 29.42 19.31
CA LYS A 139 -30.32 30.90 19.30
C LYS A 139 -29.36 31.71 18.39
N ASN A 140 -28.37 31.07 17.76
CA ASN A 140 -27.44 31.65 16.78
C ASN A 140 -27.69 31.21 15.32
N ALA A 141 -28.81 30.52 15.05
CA ALA A 141 -29.20 29.93 13.75
C ALA A 141 -29.34 30.93 12.57
N GLY A 142 -29.21 32.24 12.81
CA GLY A 142 -29.53 33.27 11.81
C GLY A 142 -28.38 33.87 11.02
N LYS A 143 -27.10 33.55 11.28
CA LYS A 143 -25.98 34.36 10.75
C LYS A 143 -25.07 33.69 9.71
N LYS A 144 -25.09 32.37 9.53
CA LYS A 144 -24.20 31.71 8.55
C LYS A 144 -25.00 30.76 7.67
N ASN A 145 -24.75 30.84 6.36
CA ASN A 145 -25.31 29.89 5.39
C ASN A 145 -24.80 28.48 5.71
N PRO A 146 -25.61 27.42 5.51
CA PRO A 146 -25.17 26.05 5.74
C PRO A 146 -24.04 25.69 4.78
N ARG A 147 -23.07 24.91 5.27
CA ARG A 147 -21.87 24.53 4.50
C ARG A 147 -21.62 23.04 4.58
N ILE A 148 -21.26 22.45 3.44
CA ILE A 148 -20.71 21.10 3.36
C ILE A 148 -19.21 21.24 3.12
N ILE A 149 -18.41 20.64 4.00
CA ILE A 149 -16.95 20.68 3.92
C ILE A 149 -16.45 19.27 3.65
N ILE A 150 -15.77 19.09 2.53
CA ILE A 150 -15.12 17.84 2.17
C ILE A 150 -13.69 17.87 2.71
N LYS A 151 -13.36 16.91 3.56
CA LYS A 151 -12.02 16.75 4.15
C LYS A 151 -11.18 15.70 3.43
N GLU A 152 -11.82 14.61 3.00
CA GLU A 152 -11.15 13.47 2.37
C GLU A 152 -11.96 12.99 1.17
N LEU A 153 -11.27 12.50 0.14
CA LEU A 153 -11.88 11.98 -1.07
C LEU A 153 -11.63 10.48 -1.21
N PRO A 154 -12.51 9.76 -1.92
CA PRO A 154 -12.26 8.36 -2.26
C PRO A 154 -10.94 8.17 -3.03
N TYR A 155 -10.38 6.98 -2.93
CA TYR A 155 -9.13 6.61 -3.58
C TYR A 155 -9.20 6.80 -5.11
N GLN A 156 -8.11 7.31 -5.69
CA GLN A 156 -7.98 7.63 -7.13
C GLN A 156 -8.97 8.68 -7.69
N VAL A 157 -9.63 9.47 -6.83
CA VAL A 157 -10.48 10.59 -7.28
C VAL A 157 -9.65 11.87 -7.38
N ASN A 158 -9.64 12.48 -8.57
CA ASN A 158 -9.01 13.78 -8.79
C ASN A 158 -9.91 14.91 -8.24
N LYS A 159 -9.35 15.74 -7.35
CA LYS A 159 -10.04 16.88 -6.73
C LYS A 159 -10.51 17.93 -7.75
N ALA A 160 -9.67 18.33 -8.70
CA ALA A 160 -10.01 19.38 -9.66
C ALA A 160 -11.20 18.94 -10.52
N ASN A 161 -11.13 17.71 -11.05
CA ASN A 161 -12.24 17.14 -11.84
C ASN A 161 -13.51 17.02 -11.00
N LEU A 162 -13.41 16.73 -9.70
CA LEU A 162 -14.60 16.68 -8.83
C LEU A 162 -15.26 18.06 -8.71
N ILE A 163 -14.46 19.10 -8.49
CA ILE A 163 -14.93 20.49 -8.37
C ILE A 163 -15.58 20.95 -9.69
N GLU A 164 -14.95 20.67 -10.83
CA GLU A 164 -15.50 20.96 -12.16
C GLU A 164 -16.84 20.26 -12.39
N ASN A 165 -16.93 18.97 -12.05
CA ASN A 165 -18.18 18.22 -12.16
C ASN A 165 -19.28 18.80 -11.26
N ILE A 166 -18.96 19.23 -10.03
CA ILE A 166 -19.94 19.88 -9.15
C ILE A 166 -20.40 21.22 -9.75
N ALA A 167 -19.48 22.03 -10.28
CA ALA A 167 -19.82 23.30 -10.94
C ALA A 167 -20.75 23.07 -12.15
N GLN A 168 -20.49 22.03 -12.95
CA GLN A 168 -21.35 21.64 -14.07
C GLN A 168 -22.76 21.23 -13.60
N LEU A 169 -22.87 20.46 -12.51
CA LEU A 169 -24.18 20.07 -11.95
C LEU A 169 -25.01 21.27 -11.48
N VAL A 170 -24.37 22.35 -11.03
CA VAL A 170 -25.03 23.61 -10.67
C VAL A 170 -25.48 24.36 -11.93
N GLN A 171 -24.62 24.45 -12.95
CA GLN A 171 -24.95 25.08 -14.24
C GLN A 171 -26.11 24.37 -14.95
N ASP A 172 -26.11 23.04 -14.94
CA ASP A 172 -27.15 22.18 -15.52
C ASP A 172 -28.47 22.23 -14.71
N LYS A 173 -28.54 23.01 -13.63
CA LYS A 173 -29.69 23.13 -12.72
C LYS A 173 -30.12 21.79 -12.08
N LYS A 174 -29.21 20.81 -11.98
CA LYS A 174 -29.46 19.53 -11.29
C LYS A 174 -29.40 19.68 -9.79
N ILE A 175 -28.54 20.57 -9.28
CA ILE A 175 -28.43 20.92 -7.86
C ILE A 175 -28.48 22.44 -7.74
N LEU A 176 -29.66 22.99 -7.46
CA LEU A 176 -29.91 24.45 -7.39
C LEU A 176 -29.54 25.07 -6.04
N ASP A 177 -29.33 24.24 -5.03
CA ASP A 177 -29.16 24.67 -3.64
C ASP A 177 -27.73 25.11 -3.32
N ILE A 178 -26.78 24.89 -4.22
CA ILE A 178 -25.38 25.30 -4.06
C ILE A 178 -25.23 26.75 -4.55
N THR A 179 -24.77 27.62 -3.66
CA THR A 179 -24.53 29.05 -3.96
C THR A 179 -23.09 29.33 -4.33
N ASN A 180 -22.15 28.66 -3.69
CA ASN A 180 -20.72 28.89 -3.91
C ASN A 180 -19.92 27.61 -3.68
N LEU A 181 -18.81 27.47 -4.41
CA LEU A 181 -17.89 26.34 -4.33
C LEU A 181 -16.48 26.90 -4.25
N ARG A 182 -15.75 26.59 -3.18
CA ARG A 182 -14.38 27.09 -2.94
C ARG A 182 -13.45 25.96 -2.54
N ASP A 183 -12.25 25.97 -3.10
CA ASP A 183 -11.15 25.11 -2.68
C ASP A 183 -10.24 25.88 -1.71
N GLU A 184 -10.32 25.53 -0.43
CA GLU A 184 -9.52 26.09 0.66
C GLU A 184 -8.38 25.12 1.06
N SER A 185 -8.01 24.19 0.17
CA SER A 185 -6.94 23.22 0.46
C SER A 185 -5.59 23.91 0.59
N ASP A 186 -4.84 23.54 1.63
CA ASP A 186 -3.50 24.06 1.90
C ASP A 186 -2.48 22.91 1.99
N ARG A 187 -1.27 23.20 2.48
CA ARG A 187 -0.23 22.18 2.72
C ARG A 187 -0.55 21.25 3.89
N LYS A 188 -1.50 21.60 4.76
CA LYS A 188 -1.86 20.85 5.97
C LYS A 188 -3.03 19.91 5.76
N GLY A 189 -3.88 20.15 4.76
CA GLY A 189 -4.97 19.25 4.42
C GLY A 189 -5.85 19.72 3.28
N MET A 190 -6.68 18.81 2.78
CA MET A 190 -7.71 19.12 1.80
C MET A 190 -8.93 19.74 2.49
N ARG A 191 -9.45 20.82 1.93
CA ARG A 191 -10.69 21.44 2.39
C ARG A 191 -11.44 22.03 1.20
N VAL A 192 -12.49 21.34 0.76
CA VAL A 192 -13.40 21.89 -0.26
C VAL A 192 -14.68 22.33 0.42
N VAL A 193 -15.03 23.61 0.30
CA VAL A 193 -16.19 24.21 0.93
C VAL A 193 -17.29 24.44 -0.10
N ILE A 194 -18.45 23.85 0.15
CA ILE A 194 -19.67 24.01 -0.62
C ILE A 194 -20.64 24.83 0.24
N GLU A 195 -20.92 26.07 -0.17
CA GLU A 195 -21.91 26.91 0.49
C GLU A 195 -23.29 26.69 -0.12
N LEU A 196 -24.28 26.46 0.74
CA LEU A 196 -25.65 26.23 0.34
C LEU A 196 -26.52 27.47 0.57
N ARG A 197 -27.69 27.50 -0.08
CA ARG A 197 -28.73 28.48 0.23
C ARG A 197 -29.22 28.31 1.67
N ARG A 198 -29.76 29.38 2.27
CA ARG A 198 -30.20 29.40 3.68
C ARG A 198 -31.32 28.41 3.98
N ASP A 199 -32.17 28.15 3.00
CA ASP A 199 -33.34 27.27 3.04
C ASP A 199 -33.05 25.86 2.53
N ALA A 200 -31.82 25.57 2.12
CA ALA A 200 -31.44 24.28 1.57
C ALA A 200 -31.39 23.19 2.66
N ASN A 201 -31.97 22.03 2.35
CA ASN A 201 -31.80 20.84 3.18
C ASN A 201 -30.46 20.17 2.89
N VAL A 202 -29.52 20.24 3.85
CA VAL A 202 -28.15 19.74 3.73
C VAL A 202 -28.10 18.26 3.35
N ASP A 203 -28.97 17.43 3.94
CA ASP A 203 -28.96 15.99 3.70
C ASP A 203 -29.42 15.64 2.29
N ILE A 204 -30.39 16.37 1.74
CA ILE A 204 -30.87 16.18 0.36
C ILE A 204 -29.76 16.55 -0.62
N VAL A 205 -29.11 17.70 -0.41
CA VAL A 205 -28.00 18.13 -1.26
C VAL A 205 -26.83 17.16 -1.19
N LEU A 206 -26.47 16.70 0.01
CA LEU A 206 -25.39 15.74 0.21
C LEU A 206 -25.68 14.40 -0.48
N ASN A 207 -26.92 13.89 -0.38
CA ASN A 207 -27.33 12.68 -1.08
C ASN A 207 -27.28 12.83 -2.61
N ASN A 208 -27.70 13.98 -3.13
CA ASN A 208 -27.59 14.29 -4.55
C ASN A 208 -26.12 14.37 -5.01
N LEU A 209 -25.25 14.99 -4.21
CA LEU A 209 -23.81 15.02 -4.47
C LEU A 209 -23.23 13.60 -4.50
N TYR A 210 -23.55 12.73 -3.54
CA TYR A 210 -23.11 11.33 -3.57
C TYR A 210 -23.64 10.53 -4.76
N LYS A 211 -24.83 10.86 -5.26
CA LYS A 211 -25.44 10.15 -6.40
C LYS A 211 -24.85 10.58 -7.74
N HIS A 212 -24.55 11.87 -7.89
CA HIS A 212 -24.18 12.46 -9.19
C HIS A 212 -22.69 12.78 -9.33
N THR A 213 -21.89 12.64 -8.28
CA THR A 213 -20.44 12.91 -8.31
C THR A 213 -19.64 11.73 -7.80
N LYS A 214 -18.32 11.77 -8.04
CA LYS A 214 -17.36 10.79 -7.50
C LYS A 214 -17.07 10.97 -6.00
N MET A 215 -17.86 11.76 -5.26
CA MET A 215 -17.81 11.79 -3.80
C MET A 215 -18.17 10.43 -3.20
N LYS A 216 -18.91 9.58 -3.91
CA LYS A 216 -19.14 8.19 -3.55
C LYS A 216 -18.87 7.32 -4.77
N THR A 217 -17.94 6.40 -4.64
CA THR A 217 -17.53 5.51 -5.74
C THR A 217 -17.48 4.07 -5.28
N SER A 218 -17.64 3.15 -6.22
CA SER A 218 -17.43 1.73 -5.99
C SER A 218 -15.98 1.38 -6.32
N PHE A 219 -15.32 0.63 -5.46
CA PHE A 219 -14.01 0.04 -5.69
C PHE A 219 -14.17 -1.47 -5.85
N GLY A 220 -13.90 -1.97 -7.05
CA GLY A 220 -13.93 -3.39 -7.37
C GLY A 220 -12.60 -4.04 -7.00
N ILE A 221 -12.60 -4.85 -5.95
CA ILE A 221 -11.44 -5.62 -5.51
C ILE A 221 -11.33 -6.88 -6.36
N ASN A 222 -10.16 -7.09 -6.95
CA ASN A 222 -9.80 -8.32 -7.64
C ASN A 222 -8.34 -8.67 -7.33
N ILE A 223 -8.15 -9.63 -6.42
CA ILE A 223 -6.85 -10.05 -5.91
C ILE A 223 -6.24 -11.11 -6.83
N LEU A 224 -5.78 -10.65 -7.99
CA LEU A 224 -5.10 -11.48 -8.97
C LEU A 224 -3.60 -11.17 -8.94
N ALA A 225 -2.77 -12.18 -8.75
CA ALA A 225 -1.32 -12.06 -8.77
C ALA A 225 -0.68 -13.26 -9.48
N ILE A 226 0.63 -13.19 -9.73
CA ILE A 226 1.38 -14.27 -10.37
C ILE A 226 1.96 -15.17 -9.28
N SER A 227 1.65 -16.47 -9.36
CA SER A 227 2.28 -17.53 -8.58
C SER A 227 2.96 -18.48 -9.55
N GLU A 228 4.26 -18.74 -9.39
CA GLU A 228 4.98 -19.74 -10.20
C GLU A 228 4.78 -19.54 -11.71
N GLY A 229 4.82 -18.28 -12.16
CA GLY A 229 4.64 -17.90 -13.56
C GLY A 229 3.21 -17.95 -14.10
N ARG A 230 2.20 -18.25 -13.26
CA ARG A 230 0.79 -18.30 -13.67
C ARG A 230 -0.08 -17.32 -12.89
N PRO A 231 -1.06 -16.67 -13.53
CA PRO A 231 -2.02 -15.83 -12.83
C PRO A 231 -2.92 -16.71 -11.96
N LYS A 232 -2.98 -16.40 -10.67
CA LYS A 232 -3.84 -17.07 -9.68
C LYS A 232 -4.66 -16.01 -8.94
N LEU A 233 -5.93 -16.35 -8.66
CA LEU A 233 -6.78 -15.57 -7.77
C LEU A 233 -6.48 -16.00 -6.33
N PHE A 234 -6.21 -15.03 -5.46
CA PHE A 234 -5.83 -15.30 -4.08
C PHE A 234 -6.88 -14.80 -3.11
N ASN A 235 -7.10 -15.56 -2.04
CA ASN A 235 -7.74 -15.05 -0.84
C ASN A 235 -6.69 -14.39 0.10
N LEU A 236 -7.14 -13.72 1.16
CA LEU A 236 -6.25 -12.98 2.07
C LEU A 236 -5.22 -13.90 2.76
N LYS A 237 -5.66 -15.08 3.20
CA LYS A 237 -4.79 -16.06 3.89
C LYS A 237 -3.69 -16.55 2.94
N GLU A 238 -4.06 -16.98 1.73
CA GLU A 238 -3.12 -17.47 0.73
C GLU A 238 -2.06 -16.42 0.38
N MET A 239 -2.43 -15.13 0.28
CA MET A 239 -1.43 -14.07 0.03
C MET A 239 -0.39 -13.99 1.13
N LEU A 240 -0.82 -14.03 2.39
CA LEU A 240 0.08 -13.98 3.55
C LEU A 240 0.92 -15.25 3.65
N GLU A 241 0.33 -16.41 3.37
CA GLU A 241 1.06 -17.69 3.31
C GLU A 241 2.15 -17.66 2.24
N CYS A 242 1.86 -17.15 1.04
CA CYS A 242 2.87 -16.97 -0.02
C CYS A 242 3.99 -16.04 0.44
N PHE A 243 3.67 -14.94 1.11
CA PHE A 243 4.68 -14.04 1.67
C PHE A 243 5.54 -14.73 2.74
N LEU A 244 4.92 -15.46 3.67
CA LEU A 244 5.63 -16.17 4.74
C LEU A 244 6.51 -17.30 4.19
N ALA A 245 6.04 -18.04 3.17
CA ALA A 245 6.83 -19.05 2.49
C ALA A 245 8.09 -18.45 1.83
N HIS A 246 7.92 -17.34 1.11
CA HIS A 246 9.05 -16.59 0.53
C HIS A 246 10.02 -16.10 1.60
N ARG A 247 9.51 -15.52 2.70
CA ARG A 247 10.35 -15.05 3.82
C ARG A 247 11.12 -16.19 4.47
N LYS A 248 10.52 -17.36 4.63
CA LYS A 248 11.19 -18.55 5.17
C LYS A 248 12.36 -18.94 4.27
N GLU A 249 12.15 -19.05 2.96
CA GLU A 249 13.21 -19.39 2.01
C GLU A 249 14.36 -18.36 2.04
N VAL A 250 14.04 -17.07 2.02
CA VAL A 250 15.02 -15.97 2.09
C VAL A 250 15.86 -16.07 3.36
N VAL A 251 15.23 -16.32 4.52
CA VAL A 251 15.94 -16.45 5.81
C VAL A 251 16.82 -17.70 5.84
N GLU A 252 16.36 -18.83 5.31
CA GLU A 252 17.15 -20.06 5.22
C GLU A 252 18.39 -19.88 4.33
N ARG A 253 18.23 -19.27 3.14
CA ARG A 253 19.34 -18.97 2.22
C ARG A 253 20.36 -18.01 2.85
N ARG A 254 19.88 -16.93 3.48
CA ARG A 254 20.73 -15.98 4.20
C ARG A 254 21.55 -16.66 5.29
N THR A 255 20.90 -17.49 6.11
CA THR A 255 21.55 -18.19 7.22
C THR A 255 22.61 -19.17 6.70
N ARG A 256 22.33 -19.85 5.58
CA ARG A 256 23.31 -20.71 4.91
C ARG A 256 24.52 -19.93 4.38
N TYR A 257 24.30 -18.76 3.80
CA TYR A 257 25.36 -17.88 3.33
C TYR A 257 26.26 -17.42 4.48
N GLU A 258 25.67 -16.94 5.57
CA GLU A 258 26.39 -16.49 6.76
C GLU A 258 27.19 -17.64 7.41
N LEU A 259 26.60 -18.84 7.49
CA LEU A 259 27.31 -20.04 7.97
C LEU A 259 28.52 -20.39 7.09
N LYS A 260 28.36 -20.33 5.75
CA LYS A 260 29.47 -20.56 4.81
C LYS A 260 30.60 -19.56 5.02
N LYS A 261 30.28 -18.27 5.12
CA LYS A 261 31.26 -17.21 5.39
C LYS A 261 31.96 -17.36 6.74
N ALA A 262 31.23 -17.75 7.77
CA ALA A 262 31.79 -18.01 9.09
C ALA A 262 32.78 -19.20 9.05
N ARG A 263 32.44 -20.29 8.34
CA ARG A 263 33.33 -21.45 8.16
C ARG A 263 34.58 -21.13 7.36
N GLU A 264 34.45 -20.39 6.25
CA GLU A 264 35.60 -19.90 5.46
C GLU A 264 36.56 -19.09 6.33
N ARG A 265 36.01 -18.19 7.16
CA ARG A 265 36.81 -17.37 8.08
C ARG A 265 37.46 -18.19 9.19
N ALA A 266 36.73 -19.15 9.77
CA ALA A 266 37.27 -20.05 10.79
C ALA A 266 38.46 -20.86 10.24
N HIS A 267 38.34 -21.38 9.02
CA HIS A 267 39.40 -22.15 8.37
C HIS A 267 40.68 -21.31 8.16
N ILE A 268 40.54 -20.06 7.69
CA ILE A 268 41.68 -19.14 7.56
C ILE A 268 42.32 -18.85 8.92
N LEU A 269 41.52 -18.61 9.96
CA LEU A 269 42.02 -18.33 11.31
C LEU A 269 42.74 -19.54 11.93
N GLU A 270 42.25 -20.76 11.70
CA GLU A 270 42.95 -21.98 12.11
C GLU A 270 44.32 -22.10 11.43
N GLY A 271 44.38 -21.86 10.12
CA GLY A 271 45.65 -21.85 9.38
C GLY A 271 46.62 -20.80 9.92
N LEU A 272 46.15 -19.57 10.16
CA LEU A 272 46.95 -18.49 10.73
C LEU A 272 47.45 -18.82 12.14
N LYS A 273 46.65 -19.49 12.96
CA LYS A 273 47.05 -19.93 14.31
C LYS A 273 48.18 -20.94 14.26
N ILE A 274 48.11 -21.90 13.34
CA ILE A 274 49.18 -22.89 13.12
C ILE A 274 50.45 -22.21 12.57
N ALA A 275 50.30 -21.29 11.61
CA ALA A 275 51.42 -20.53 11.04
C ALA A 275 52.13 -19.67 12.09
N LEU A 276 51.38 -18.97 12.95
CA LEU A 276 51.92 -18.20 14.08
C LEU A 276 52.71 -19.07 15.07
N SER A 277 52.29 -20.32 15.27
CA SER A 277 52.98 -21.24 16.17
C SER A 277 54.32 -21.74 15.60
N ASN A 278 54.51 -21.67 14.28
CA ASN A 278 55.70 -22.15 13.56
C ASN A 278 56.32 -21.03 12.70
N ILE A 279 56.35 -19.79 13.21
CA ILE A 279 56.59 -18.60 12.39
C ILE A 279 57.96 -18.59 11.70
N ASP A 280 59.01 -19.10 12.36
CA ASP A 280 60.37 -19.13 11.81
C ASP A 280 60.48 -20.06 10.59
N GLU A 281 59.84 -21.24 10.64
CA GLU A 281 59.80 -22.19 9.52
C GLU A 281 59.02 -21.64 8.32
N VAL A 282 57.88 -20.98 8.59
CA VAL A 282 57.07 -20.33 7.54
C VAL A 282 57.87 -19.24 6.84
N VAL A 283 58.61 -18.40 7.58
CA VAL A 283 59.45 -17.34 7.00
C VAL A 283 60.57 -17.93 6.15
N GLN A 284 61.24 -18.99 6.62
CA GLN A 284 62.29 -19.65 5.84
C GLN A 284 61.78 -20.28 4.53
N ILE A 285 60.58 -20.86 4.54
CA ILE A 285 59.96 -21.42 3.34
C ILE A 285 59.62 -20.33 2.33
N ILE A 286 59.10 -19.18 2.79
CA ILE A 286 58.73 -18.05 1.90
C ILE A 286 59.96 -17.35 1.32
N MET A 287 61.08 -17.29 2.06
CA MET A 287 62.32 -16.64 1.61
C MET A 287 63.17 -17.50 0.65
N LYS A 288 62.83 -18.79 0.48
CA LYS A 288 63.42 -19.67 -0.54
C LYS A 288 62.72 -19.51 -1.87
#